data_AF-A0A7V6R6X9-F1
#
_entry.id   AF-A0A7V6R6X9-F1
#
_cell.length_a   1.000
_cell.length_b   1.000
_cell.length_c   1.000
_cell.angle_alpha   90.00
_cell.angle_beta   90.00
_cell.angle_gamma   90.00
#
_symmetry.space_group_name_H-M   'P 1'
#
loop_
_entity.id
_entity.type
_entity.pdbx_description
1 polymer ?
#
loop_
_entity_poly.entity_id
_entity_poly.type
_entity_poly.pdbx_seq_one_letter_code
_entity_poly.pdbx_strand_id
1 'polypeptide(L)' 'MRYYSFSEIGMLIGMAIGGAIASIGILATGSALFLGFGAICTAAGIITGSMFDKKH' A
#
# COMPACT_ATOMS: atom_id res chain seq x y z
N MET A 1 -1.35 -4.24 24.07
CA MET A 1 -1.48 -4.23 22.60
C MET A 1 -0.48 -3.21 22.09
N ARG A 2 0.50 -3.60 21.26
CA ARG A 2 1.56 -2.68 20.78
C ARG A 2 0.86 -1.54 20.03
N TYR A 3 1.09 -0.29 20.47
CA TYR A 3 0.68 0.89 19.72
C TYR A 3 1.43 0.85 18.39
N TYR A 4 0.76 0.37 17.35
CA TYR A 4 1.24 0.46 15.98
C TYR A 4 1.16 1.92 15.57
N SER A 5 2.28 2.47 15.07
CA SER A 5 2.28 3.84 14.56
C SER A 5 1.36 3.95 13.34
N PHE A 6 0.78 5.12 13.10
CA PHE A 6 -0.08 5.33 11.94
C PHE A 6 0.65 5.05 10.62
N SER A 7 1.98 5.20 10.61
CA SER A 7 2.85 4.79 9.50
C SER A 7 2.85 3.27 9.26
N GLU A 8 2.94 2.45 10.30
CA GLU A 8 2.91 0.98 10.15
C GLU A 8 1.54 0.48 9.68
N ILE A 9 0.46 1.10 10.17
CA ILE A 9 -0.91 0.82 9.70
C ILE A 9 -1.07 1.22 8.23
N GLY A 10 -0.58 2.40 7.86
CA GLY A 10 -0.58 2.87 6.47
C GLY A 10 0.23 1.98 5.54
N MET A 11 1.37 1.45 6.00
CA MET A 11 2.16 0.47 5.26
C MET A 11 1.40 -0.83 5.04
N LEU A 12 0.81 -1.40 6.11
CA LEU A 12 0.03 -2.65 6.04
C LEU A 12 -1.16 -2.53 5.08
N ILE A 13 -1.92 -1.44 5.19
CA ILE A 13 -3.07 -1.18 4.32
C ILE A 13 -2.63 -0.94 2.88
N GLY A 14 -1.59 -0.13 2.67
CA GLY A 14 -1.03 0.16 1.35
C GLY A 14 -0.55 -1.11 0.65
N MET A 15 0.11 -2.00 1.39
CA MET A 15 0.63 -3.27 0.86
C MET A 15 -0.49 -4.27 0.56
N ALA A 16 -1.52 -4.36 1.42
CA ALA A 16 -2.67 -5.22 1.19
C ALA A 16 -3.50 -4.78 -0.02
N ILE A 17 -3.82 -3.48 -0.12
CA ILE A 17 -4.59 -2.93 -1.24
C ILE A 17 -3.76 -2.95 -2.52
N GLY A 18 -2.50 -2.51 -2.46
CA GLY A 18 -1.59 -2.52 -3.60
C GLY A 18 -1.34 -3.93 -4.14
N GLY A 19 -1.16 -4.91 -3.25
CA GLY A 19 -1.03 -6.31 -3.62
C GLY A 19 -2.28 -6.87 -4.29
N ALA A 20 -3.47 -6.56 -3.76
CA ALA A 20 -4.74 -7.00 -4.35
C ALA A 20 -4.96 -6.39 -5.75
N ILE A 21 -4.72 -5.09 -5.91
CA ILE A 21 -4.84 -4.41 -7.22
C ILE A 21 -3.83 -4.98 -8.21
N ALA A 22 -2.58 -5.20 -7.79
CA ALA A 22 -1.55 -5.77 -8.65
C ALA A 22 -1.91 -7.18 -9.11
N SER A 23 -2.34 -8.04 -8.19
CA SER A 23 -2.69 -9.44 -8.52
C SER A 23 -3.95 -9.55 -9.38
N ILE A 24 -4.99 -8.74 -9.13
CA ILE A 24 -6.17 -8.64 -10.01
C ILE A 24 -5.78 -8.10 -11.39
N GLY A 25 -4.96 -7.05 -11.44
CA GLY A 25 -4.51 -6.44 -12.69
C GLY A 25 -3.70 -7.39 -13.56
N ILE A 26 -2.77 -8.14 -12.95
CA ILE A 26 -1.99 -9.18 -13.64
C ILE A 26 -2.92 -10.29 -14.12
N LEU A 27 -3.88 -10.73 -13.31
CA LEU A 27 -4.82 -11.79 -13.70
C LEU A 27 -5.70 -11.36 -14.89
N ALA A 28 -6.13 -10.10 -14.90
CA ALA A 28 -7.02 -9.57 -15.93
C ALA A 28 -6.31 -9.25 -17.26
N THR A 29 -5.05 -8.83 -17.23
CA THR A 29 -4.33 -8.34 -18.43
C THR A 29 -3.11 -9.17 -18.81
N GLY A 30 -2.66 -10.09 -17.96
CA GLY A 30 -1.43 -10.87 -18.16
C GLY A 30 -0.14 -10.03 -18.10
N SER A 31 -0.22 -8.76 -17.72
CA SER A 31 0.91 -7.82 -17.80
C SER A 31 1.54 -7.54 -16.43
N ALA A 32 2.85 -7.67 -16.35
CA ALA A 32 3.64 -7.38 -15.16
C ALA A 32 3.65 -5.88 -14.78
N LEU A 33 3.15 -4.99 -15.65
CA LEU A 33 3.04 -3.55 -15.37
C LEU A 33 2.20 -3.26 -14.11
N PHE A 34 1.26 -4.13 -13.77
CA PHE A 34 0.43 -3.99 -12.58
C PHE A 34 1.18 -4.23 -11.26
N LEU A 35 2.36 -4.86 -11.28
CA LEU A 35 3.27 -4.88 -10.13
C LEU A 35 3.76 -3.47 -9.79
N GLY A 36 4.03 -2.64 -10.80
CA GLY A 36 4.41 -1.24 -10.62
C GLY A 36 3.29 -0.43 -9.96
N PHE A 37 2.04 -0.69 -10.34
CA PHE A 37 0.87 -0.10 -9.67
C PHE A 37 0.76 -0.52 -8.20
N GLY A 38 0.99 -1.79 -7.89
CA GLY A 38 1.03 -2.27 -6.50
C GLY A 38 2.11 -1.58 -5.66
N ALA A 39 3.29 -1.35 -6.23
CA ALA A 39 4.36 -0.61 -5.58
C ALA A 39 3.98 0.86 -5.33
N ILE A 40 3.32 1.53 -6.30
CA ILE A 40 2.83 2.91 -6.15
C ILE A 40 1.77 3.00 -5.05
N CYS A 41 0.80 2.07 -5.02
CA CYS A 41 -0.21 2.03 -3.96
C CYS A 41 0.40 1.80 -2.56
N THR A 42 1.41 0.95 -2.47
CA THR A 42 2.13 0.70 -1.21
C THR A 42 2.86 1.96 -0.75
N ALA A 43 3.58 2.62 -1.66
CA ALA A 43 4.27 3.88 -1.37
C ALA A 43 3.28 4.98 -0.95
N ALA A 44 2.13 5.10 -1.63
CA ALA A 44 1.08 6.05 -1.26
C ALA A 44 0.55 5.79 0.15
N GLY A 45 0.28 4.53 0.52
CA GLY A 45 -0.17 4.16 1.87
C GLY A 45 0.85 4.51 2.96
N ILE A 46 2.15 4.28 2.71
CA ILE A 46 3.23 4.67 3.63
C ILE A 46 3.29 6.19 3.79
N ILE A 47 3.22 6.94 2.69
CA ILE A 47 3.26 8.40 2.71
C ILE A 47 2.06 8.96 3.48
N THR A 48 0.86 8.49 3.17
CA THR A 48 -0.37 8.91 3.87
C THR A 48 -0.30 8.57 5.36
N GLY A 49 0.11 7.35 5.72
CA GLY A 49 0.28 6.94 7.11
C GLY A 49 1.31 7.79 7.87
N SER A 50 2.43 8.13 7.22
CA SER A 50 3.49 8.96 7.81
C SER A 50 3.10 10.44 7.94
N MET A 51 2.28 10.97 7.02
CA MET A 51 1.71 12.31 7.15
C MET A 51 0.71 12.40 8.30
N PHE A 52 -0.08 11.34 8.52
CA PHE A 52 -1.00 11.26 9.65
C PHE A 52 -0.27 11.12 10.98
N ASP A 53 0.81 10.32 11.02
CA ASP A 53 1.67 10.16 12.20
C ASP A 53 2.32 11.49 12.62
N LYS A 54 2.81 12.29 11.66
CA LYS A 54 3.36 13.64 11.92
C LYS A 54 2.36 14.66 12.48
N LYS A 55 1.06 14.39 12.36
CA LYS A 55 0.00 15.32 12.76
C LYS A 55 -0.57 15.00 14.15
N HIS A 56 -0.16 13.89 14.76
CA HIS A 56 -0.73 13.34 15.98
C HIS A 56 0.32 13.15 17.09
#